data_AF-A0A2U1IDA9-F1
#
_entry.id   AF-A0A2U1IDA9-F1
#
_cell.length_a   1.000
_cell.length_b   1.000
_cell.length_c   1.000
_cell.angle_alpha   90.00
_cell.angle_beta   90.00
_cell.angle_gamma   90.00
#
_symmetry.space_group_name_H-M   'P 1'
#
loop_
_entity.id
_entity.type
_entity.pdbx_description
1 polymer ?
#
loop_
_entity_poly.entity_id
_entity_poly.type
_entity_poly.pdbx_seq_one_letter_code
_entity_poly.pdbx_strand_id
1 'polypeptide(L)'
;MEAGKKSCPYCAEVIMAEAILCKHCQSDLRQKIRISPGWPIPSEKKIGRVGKIVVGITVAITLYLAVGFYVSNTSQDRESMQARDAVEQCREEIESYSGPAVGKSIIAEVCRKLEDDLRKGL
;
A
#
# COMPACT_ATOMS: atom_id res chain seq x y z
N MET A 1 45.08 23.75 22.79
CA MET A 1 44.25 22.63 22.31
C MET A 1 42.86 22.86 22.89
N GLU A 2 41.90 23.27 22.07
CA GLU A 2 40.54 23.57 22.51
C GLU A 2 39.80 22.24 22.73
N ALA A 3 39.57 21.85 23.98
CA ALA A 3 38.82 20.64 24.31
C ALA A 3 37.34 20.85 23.93
N GLY A 4 36.92 20.30 22.80
CA GLY A 4 35.54 20.37 22.33
C GLY A 4 34.56 19.77 23.34
N LYS A 5 33.32 20.25 23.36
CA LYS A 5 32.23 19.69 24.18
C LYS A 5 31.21 19.03 23.26
N LYS A 6 30.64 17.90 23.68
CA LYS A 6 29.57 17.17 22.99
C LYS A 6 28.45 16.84 23.96
N SER A 7 27.23 16.67 23.49
CA SER A 7 26.13 16.18 24.34
C SER A 7 26.18 14.67 24.48
N CYS A 8 25.89 14.18 25.67
CA CYS A 8 25.77 12.76 25.95
C CYS A 8 24.56 12.18 25.19
N PRO A 9 24.70 11.13 24.39
CA PRO A 9 23.60 10.52 23.64
C PRO A 9 22.56 9.82 24.53
N TYR A 10 22.83 9.62 25.81
CA TYR A 10 21.94 8.90 26.74
C TYR A 10 21.14 9.84 27.63
N CYS A 11 21.74 10.92 28.14
CA CYS A 11 21.09 11.86 29.06
C CYS A 11 21.07 13.30 28.54
N ALA A 12 21.51 13.55 27.31
CA ALA A 12 21.61 14.87 26.65
C ALA A 12 22.55 15.89 27.31
N GLU A 13 23.15 15.55 28.46
CA GLU A 13 24.02 16.47 29.18
C GLU A 13 25.35 16.76 28.48
N VAL A 14 25.84 17.99 28.64
CA VAL A 14 27.07 18.46 28.00
C VAL A 14 28.29 17.84 28.70
N ILE A 15 29.07 17.10 27.93
CA ILE A 15 30.28 16.39 28.36
C ILE A 15 31.48 16.75 27.47
N MET A 16 32.69 16.42 27.90
CA MET A 16 33.89 16.64 27.09
C MET A 16 33.87 15.73 25.85
N ALA A 17 34.42 16.21 24.74
CA ALA A 17 34.47 15.45 23.49
C ALA A 17 35.28 14.15 23.64
N GLU A 18 36.35 14.16 24.43
CA GLU A 18 37.12 12.96 24.78
C GLU A 18 36.49 12.08 25.88
N ALA A 19 35.34 12.45 26.43
CA ALA A 19 34.73 11.68 27.52
C ALA A 19 34.35 10.27 27.05
N ILE A 20 34.93 9.29 27.75
CA ILE A 20 34.69 7.85 27.63
C ILE A 20 33.47 7.42 28.45
N LEU A 21 33.21 8.10 29.57
CA LEU A 21 32.12 7.81 30.50
C LEU A 21 31.39 9.12 30.83
N CYS A 22 30.06 9.11 30.79
CA CYS A 22 29.29 10.29 31.18
C CYS A 22 29.24 10.41 32.71
N LYS A 23 29.63 11.56 33.28
CA LYS A 23 29.54 11.80 34.74
C LYS A 23 28.10 11.89 35.27
N HIS A 24 27.13 12.19 34.41
CA HIS A 24 25.74 12.43 34.81
C HIS A 24 24.93 11.14 34.89
N CYS A 25 25.06 10.27 33.88
CA CYS A 25 24.32 9.00 33.81
C CYS A 25 25.20 7.74 33.87
N GLN A 26 26.53 7.89 33.98
CA GLN A 26 27.49 6.79 34.07
C GLN A 26 27.43 5.79 32.89
N SER A 27 26.84 6.20 31.76
CA SER A 27 26.82 5.41 30.53
C SER A 27 28.20 5.41 29.86
N ASP A 28 28.61 4.24 29.38
CA ASP A 28 29.84 4.06 28.61
C ASP A 28 29.64 4.55 27.17
N LEU A 29 30.49 5.49 26.75
CA LEU A 29 30.44 6.14 25.44
C LEU A 29 31.41 5.52 24.43
N ARG A 30 32.19 4.49 24.80
CA ARG A 30 33.15 3.83 23.90
C ARG A 30 32.44 3.08 22.77
N GLN A 31 31.27 2.52 23.04
CA GLN A 31 30.56 1.67 22.07
C GLN A 31 29.93 2.42 20.90
N LYS A 32 29.66 3.73 21.03
CA LYS A 32 28.88 4.47 20.02
C LYS A 32 29.68 4.96 18.80
N ILE A 33 31.00 4.75 18.76
CA ILE A 33 31.84 5.06 17.58
C ILE A 33 31.86 3.90 16.56
N ARG A 34 31.23 2.77 16.87
CA ARG A 34 30.92 1.71 15.89
C ARG A 34 29.45 1.75 15.47
N ILE A 35 28.90 2.94 15.24
CA ILE A 35 27.76 3.02 14.32
C ILE A 35 28.35 2.81 12.93
N SER A 36 28.47 1.54 12.55
CA SER A 36 28.30 1.17 11.14
C SER A 36 26.92 1.68 10.77
N PRO A 37 26.78 2.60 9.80
CA PRO A 37 25.46 3.05 9.40
C PRO A 37 24.79 1.87 8.69
N GLY A 38 23.97 1.14 9.45
CA GLY A 38 22.99 0.16 8.96
C GLY A 38 21.80 0.86 8.30
N TRP A 39 22.10 1.85 7.46
CA TRP A 39 21.22 2.33 6.41
C TRP A 39 22.01 2.17 5.12
N PRO A 40 21.41 1.67 4.02
CA PRO A 40 22.01 1.83 2.71
C PRO A 40 22.00 3.34 2.40
N ILE A 41 23.05 4.02 2.85
CA ILE A 41 23.46 5.29 2.27
C ILE A 41 23.61 4.97 0.79
N PRO A 42 22.96 5.70 -0.14
CA PRO A 42 23.34 5.62 -1.54
C PRO A 42 24.76 6.14 -1.61
N SER A 43 25.72 5.24 -1.39
CA SER A 43 27.11 5.43 -1.71
C SER A 43 27.11 5.96 -3.14
N GLU A 44 27.76 7.09 -3.37
CA GLU A 44 28.16 7.54 -4.70
C GLU A 44 29.05 6.46 -5.32
N LYS A 45 28.47 5.32 -5.72
CA LYS A 45 29.09 4.43 -6.68
C LYS A 45 29.07 5.28 -7.92
N LYS A 46 30.25 5.68 -8.41
CA LYS A 46 30.41 6.11 -9.79
C LYS A 46 29.88 4.98 -10.65
N ILE A 47 28.58 5.08 -10.95
CA ILE A 47 27.82 3.97 -11.49
C ILE A 47 28.25 3.88 -12.95
N GLY A 48 29.09 2.89 -13.24
CA GLY A 48 29.48 2.57 -14.61
C GLY A 48 28.24 2.40 -15.47
N ARG A 49 28.38 2.58 -16.78
CA ARG A 49 27.29 2.60 -17.76
C ARG A 49 26.28 1.44 -17.61
N VAL A 50 26.77 0.27 -17.18
CA VAL A 50 25.98 -0.95 -16.91
C VAL A 50 25.04 -0.80 -15.71
N GLY A 51 25.44 -0.08 -14.65
CA GLY A 51 24.63 0.11 -13.45
C GLY A 51 23.38 0.98 -13.68
N LYS A 52 23.44 1.95 -14.61
CA LYS A 52 22.26 2.76 -14.96
C LYS A 52 21.20 1.93 -15.71
N ILE A 53 21.64 1.01 -16.55
CA ILE A 53 20.74 0.13 -17.32
C ILE A 53 19.98 -0.80 -16.37
N VAL A 54 20.67 -1.41 -15.40
CA VAL A 54 20.04 -2.29 -14.42
C VAL A 54 19.00 -1.53 -13.58
N VAL A 55 19.33 -0.33 -13.11
CA VAL A 55 18.37 0.50 -12.35
C VAL A 55 17.14 0.84 -13.21
N GLY A 56 17.35 1.27 -14.45
CA GLY A 56 16.25 1.57 -15.38
C GLY A 56 15.33 0.37 -15.62
N ILE A 57 15.91 -0.82 -15.86
CA ILE A 57 15.14 -2.06 -16.05
C ILE A 57 14.36 -2.41 -14.78
N THR A 58 14.98 -2.34 -13.60
CA THR A 58 14.29 -2.64 -12.34
C THR A 58 13.11 -1.71 -12.08
N VAL A 59 13.23 -0.41 -12.36
CA VAL A 59 12.14 0.57 -12.23
C VAL A 59 11.03 0.33 -13.26
N ALA A 60 11.39 0.00 -14.50
CA ALA A 60 10.41 -0.32 -15.53
C ALA A 60 9.61 -1.60 -15.20
N ILE A 61 10.29 -2.64 -14.72
CA ILE A 61 9.64 -3.89 -14.29
C ILE A 61 8.72 -3.65 -13.10
N THR A 62 9.17 -2.91 -12.07
CA THR A 62 8.32 -2.63 -10.91
C THR A 62 7.09 -1.80 -11.27
N LEU A 63 7.24 -0.78 -12.12
CA LEU A 63 6.10 -0.01 -12.64
C LEU A 63 5.14 -0.89 -13.45
N TYR A 64 5.66 -1.72 -14.35
CA TYR A 64 4.85 -2.63 -15.16
C TYR A 64 4.04 -3.61 -14.29
N LEU A 65 4.68 -4.23 -13.30
CA LEU A 65 4.01 -5.15 -12.37
C LEU A 65 2.99 -4.42 -11.47
N ALA A 66 3.30 -3.22 -11.00
CA ALA A 66 2.36 -2.42 -10.19
C ALA A 66 1.11 -2.05 -10.99
N VAL A 67 1.28 -1.63 -12.25
CA VAL A 67 0.15 -1.34 -13.15
C VAL A 67 -0.64 -2.62 -13.45
N GLY A 68 0.04 -3.73 -13.73
CA GLY A 68 -0.62 -5.03 -13.95
C GLY A 68 -1.42 -5.50 -12.74
N PHE A 69 -0.89 -5.34 -11.52
CA PHE A 69 -1.60 -5.66 -10.29
C PHE A 69 -2.80 -4.74 -10.06
N TYR A 70 -2.65 -3.44 -10.29
CA TYR A 70 -3.73 -2.46 -10.20
C TYR A 70 -4.89 -2.79 -11.17
N VAL A 71 -4.57 -3.14 -12.42
CA VAL A 71 -5.57 -3.53 -13.43
C VAL A 71 -6.18 -4.91 -13.12
N SER A 72 -5.41 -5.85 -12.57
CA SER A 72 -5.94 -7.16 -12.19
C SER A 72 -6.96 -7.04 -11.06
N ASN A 73 -6.72 -6.14 -10.11
CA ASN A 73 -7.64 -5.88 -8.99
C ASN A 73 -9.00 -5.32 -9.43
N THR A 74 -9.13 -4.71 -10.62
CA THR A 74 -10.41 -4.24 -11.18
C THR A 74 -11.14 -5.31 -12.02
N SER A 75 -10.50 -6.42 -12.39
CA SER A 75 -11.15 -7.47 -13.19
C SER A 75 -12.16 -8.30 -12.40
N GLN A 76 -11.86 -8.62 -11.13
CA GLN A 76 -12.76 -9.32 -10.21
C GLN A 76 -14.02 -8.50 -9.87
N ASP A 77 -13.95 -7.17 -10.03
CA ASP A 77 -15.06 -6.25 -9.76
C ASP A 77 -16.11 -6.26 -10.90
N ARG A 78 -15.71 -6.51 -12.16
CA ARG A 78 -16.64 -6.45 -13.30
C ARG A 78 -17.68 -7.57 -13.33
N GLU A 79 -17.33 -8.76 -12.86
CA GLU A 79 -18.23 -9.92 -12.88
C GLU A 79 -19.37 -9.76 -11.88
N SER A 80 -19.10 -9.15 -10.72
CA SER A 80 -20.12 -8.88 -9.69
C SER A 80 -20.91 -7.59 -9.95
N MET A 81 -20.32 -6.60 -10.62
CA MET A 81 -21.01 -5.37 -11.03
C MET A 81 -22.04 -5.62 -12.14
N GLN A 82 -21.71 -6.43 -13.16
CA GLN A 82 -22.65 -6.72 -14.26
C GLN A 82 -23.88 -7.50 -13.78
N ALA A 83 -23.68 -8.39 -12.81
CA ALA A 83 -24.74 -9.20 -12.23
C ALA A 83 -25.73 -8.34 -11.40
N ARG A 84 -25.25 -7.28 -10.73
CA ARG A 84 -26.08 -6.35 -9.94
C ARG A 84 -26.87 -5.39 -10.81
N ASP A 85 -26.29 -4.89 -11.90
CA ASP A 85 -26.93 -3.97 -12.83
C ASP A 85 -28.20 -4.55 -13.46
N ALA A 86 -28.16 -5.83 -13.85
CA ALA A 86 -29.32 -6.55 -14.38
C ALA A 86 -30.46 -6.69 -13.35
N VAL A 87 -30.15 -6.83 -12.07
CA VAL A 87 -31.15 -6.91 -10.99
C VAL A 87 -31.78 -5.53 -10.73
N GLU A 88 -30.98 -4.47 -10.72
CA GLU A 88 -31.46 -3.09 -10.57
C GLU A 88 -32.37 -2.69 -11.73
N GLN A 89 -31.98 -3.01 -12.96
CA GLN A 89 -32.81 -2.75 -14.14
C GLN A 89 -34.15 -3.50 -14.09
N CYS A 90 -34.13 -4.76 -13.64
CA CYS A 90 -35.36 -5.56 -13.45
C CYS A 90 -36.29 -4.93 -12.40
N ARG A 91 -35.73 -4.35 -11.33
CA ARG A 91 -36.49 -3.66 -10.29
C ARG A 91 -37.16 -2.39 -10.81
N GLU A 92 -36.45 -1.61 -11.62
CA GLU A 92 -36.98 -0.39 -12.25
C GLU A 92 -38.14 -0.70 -13.20
N GLU A 93 -38.08 -1.82 -13.94
CA GLU A 93 -39.19 -2.27 -14.78
C GLU A 93 -40.44 -2.60 -13.97
N ILE A 94 -40.31 -3.25 -12.81
CA ILE A 94 -41.46 -3.56 -11.93
C ILE A 94 -42.11 -2.28 -11.39
N GLU A 95 -41.31 -1.27 -11.03
CA GLU A 95 -41.80 -0.01 -10.49
C GLU A 95 -42.45 0.87 -11.55
N SER A 96 -41.88 0.93 -12.75
CA SER A 96 -42.42 1.69 -13.88
C SER A 96 -43.62 1.03 -14.56
N TYR A 97 -43.86 -0.27 -14.32
CA TYR A 97 -44.96 -1.00 -14.92
C TYR A 97 -46.34 -0.50 -14.46
N SER A 98 -47.07 0.14 -15.38
CA SER A 98 -48.41 0.72 -15.18
C SER A 98 -49.56 -0.15 -15.72
N GLY A 99 -49.30 -1.42 -16.05
CA GLY A 99 -50.27 -2.34 -16.67
C GLY A 99 -51.09 -3.20 -15.69
N PRO A 100 -51.82 -4.21 -16.20
CA PRO A 100 -52.64 -5.11 -15.37
C PRO A 100 -51.80 -5.92 -14.36
N ALA A 101 -52.38 -6.19 -13.18
CA ALA A 101 -51.70 -6.87 -12.06
C ALA A 101 -51.04 -8.20 -12.42
N VAL A 102 -51.60 -8.94 -13.39
CA VAL A 102 -51.06 -10.20 -13.92
C VAL A 102 -49.70 -10.01 -14.60
N GLY A 103 -49.50 -8.91 -15.34
CA GLY A 103 -48.21 -8.64 -15.97
C GLY A 103 -47.13 -8.30 -14.95
N LYS A 104 -47.50 -7.52 -13.92
CA LYS A 104 -46.60 -7.16 -12.81
C LYS A 104 -46.10 -8.38 -12.04
N SER A 105 -46.97 -9.36 -11.78
CA SER A 105 -46.59 -10.57 -11.06
C SER A 105 -45.64 -11.47 -11.85
N ILE A 106 -45.77 -11.52 -13.18
CA ILE A 106 -44.89 -12.32 -14.04
C ILE A 106 -43.47 -11.75 -14.04
N ILE A 107 -43.34 -10.42 -14.21
CA ILE A 107 -42.04 -9.74 -14.20
C ILE A 107 -41.37 -9.89 -12.82
N ALA A 108 -42.14 -9.72 -11.74
CA ALA A 108 -41.66 -9.90 -10.37
C ALA A 108 -41.14 -11.33 -10.10
N GLU A 109 -41.82 -12.36 -10.60
CA GLU A 109 -41.41 -13.76 -10.47
C GLU A 109 -40.05 -14.02 -11.14
N VAL A 110 -39.86 -13.47 -12.36
CA VAL A 110 -38.61 -13.60 -13.12
C VAL A 110 -37.46 -12.86 -12.45
N CYS A 111 -37.68 -11.61 -12.01
CA CYS A 111 -36.65 -10.84 -11.30
C CYS A 111 -36.21 -11.54 -10.01
N ARG A 112 -37.17 -12.11 -9.25
CA ARG A 112 -36.87 -12.85 -8.02
C ARG A 112 -35.99 -14.07 -8.29
N LYS A 113 -36.27 -14.81 -9.36
CA LYS A 113 -35.48 -15.98 -9.74
C LYS A 113 -34.05 -15.60 -10.14
N LEU A 114 -33.88 -14.51 -10.86
CA LEU A 114 -32.57 -13.98 -11.25
C LEU A 114 -31.72 -13.61 -10.03
N GLU A 115 -32.33 -12.94 -9.04
CA GLU A 115 -31.67 -12.59 -7.78
C GLU A 115 -31.24 -13.84 -6.98
N ASP A 116 -32.11 -14.87 -6.94
CA ASP A 116 -31.80 -16.14 -6.29
C ASP A 116 -30.64 -16.90 -6.97
N ASP A 117 -30.54 -16.87 -8.30
CA ASP A 117 -29.44 -17.51 -9.02
C ASP A 117 -28.12 -16.74 -8.83
N LEU A 118 -28.16 -15.41 -8.76
CA LEU A 118 -27.01 -14.58 -8.38
C LEU A 118 -26.50 -14.94 -6.98
N ARG A 119 -27.41 -15.06 -6.02
CA ARG A 119 -27.10 -15.38 -4.62
C ARG A 119 -26.44 -16.74 -4.46
N LYS A 120 -26.72 -17.70 -5.35
CA LYS A 120 -26.12 -19.04 -5.35
C LYS A 120 -24.77 -19.09 -6.07
N GLY A 121 -24.49 -18.15 -6.96
CA GLY A 121 -23.25 -18.07 -7.72
C GLY A 121 -22.14 -17.26 -7.04
N LEU A 122 -22.47 -16.51 -5.99
CA LEU A 122 -21.59 -15.64 -5.19
C LEU A 122 -21.13 -16.35 -3.92
#